data_AF-A0A397GIV5-F1
#
_entry.id   AF-A0A397GIV5-F1
#
_cell.length_a   1.000
_cell.length_b   1.000
_cell.length_c   1.000
_cell.angle_alpha   90.00
_cell.angle_beta   90.00
_cell.angle_gamma   90.00
#
_symmetry.space_group_name_H-M   'P 1'
#
loop_
_entity.id
_entity.type
_entity.pdbx_description
1 polymer ?
#
loop_
_entity_poly.entity_id
_entity_poly.type
_entity_poly.pdbx_seq_one_letter_code
_entity_poly.pdbx_strand_id
1 'polypeptide(L)'
;MTTLSVTKGTTGSLQPPPTLLQPLCHPRVDEVTKEVDGYFLEHWKFPNEKARKKFVAAGFSRVTCLYFPKALDDRIHFACRLLTVLFLIDDLLESMSFQEGFAYNEKLIPISRGDVLPDRSVPVEYIIYDLWESMRAHDREMADDILEPVFLFMRAQTEQTRSRPMGLGEYLAYRERDVGKELLAALMRFAMALELPASELKRVREIDANCSKHISVINDIYSYEKELHASQTAHSEGGVLCTSVHILAQEADFPAEAAKRVLFFMCREWERRHRLLVKRLRAEGLETPGLRAYVEGLEYQMSGNELWSRTTERYSFVAG
;
A
#
# COMPACT_ATOMS: atom_id res chain seq x y z
N MET A 1 11.57 -5.28 48.59
CA MET A 1 12.36 -5.22 47.34
C MET A 1 11.57 -5.96 46.27
N THR A 2 10.49 -5.34 45.80
CA THR A 2 10.37 -4.67 44.48
C THR A 2 10.14 -5.70 43.36
N THR A 3 8.91 -6.19 43.28
CA THR A 3 8.33 -6.82 42.10
C THR A 3 8.11 -5.74 41.05
N LEU A 4 8.87 -5.80 39.95
CA LEU A 4 8.65 -4.98 38.77
C LEU A 4 7.36 -5.46 38.07
N SER A 5 6.29 -4.73 38.33
CA SER A 5 5.03 -4.78 37.59
C SER A 5 5.30 -4.28 36.16
N VAL A 6 5.25 -5.17 35.18
CA VAL A 6 5.06 -4.79 33.78
C VAL A 6 3.65 -4.23 33.66
N THR A 7 3.53 -2.91 33.67
CA THR A 7 2.28 -2.23 33.30
C THR A 7 2.06 -2.49 31.81
N LYS A 8 1.17 -3.42 31.47
CA LYS A 8 0.45 -3.37 30.19
C LYS A 8 -0.23 -2.00 30.18
N GLY A 9 0.29 -1.07 29.37
CA GLY A 9 -0.35 0.21 29.16
C GLY A 9 -1.78 -0.03 28.74
N THR A 10 -2.72 0.44 29.55
CA THR A 10 -4.14 0.52 29.22
C THR A 10 -4.34 1.65 28.20
N THR A 11 -3.82 1.49 26.99
CA THR A 11 -4.35 2.18 25.81
C THR A 11 -5.68 1.52 25.50
N GLY A 12 -6.79 2.24 25.62
CA GLY A 12 -8.09 1.72 25.20
C GLY A 12 -7.96 1.22 23.76
N SER A 13 -8.11 -0.09 23.55
CA SER A 13 -7.93 -0.71 22.23
C SER A 13 -8.73 0.08 21.20
N LEU A 14 -8.10 0.54 20.13
CA LEU A 14 -8.80 1.20 19.03
C LEU A 14 -9.84 0.23 18.47
N GLN A 15 -11.12 0.46 18.79
CA GLN A 15 -12.22 -0.38 18.33
C GLN A 15 -12.73 0.20 17.01
N PRO A 16 -12.54 -0.49 15.87
CA PRO A 16 -13.02 0.00 14.60
C PRO A 16 -14.56 0.03 14.61
N PRO A 17 -15.21 1.12 14.13
CA PRO A 17 -16.66 1.13 13.94
C PRO A 17 -17.08 0.05 12.94
N PRO A 18 -18.34 -0.43 12.99
CA PRO A 18 -18.82 -1.45 12.06
C PRO A 18 -18.56 -1.07 10.60
N THR A 19 -17.96 -1.98 9.84
CA THR A 19 -17.75 -1.85 8.39
C THR A 19 -18.89 -2.50 7.63
N LEU A 20 -19.15 -1.98 6.45
CA LEU A 20 -20.09 -2.57 5.51
C LEU A 20 -19.44 -3.60 4.58
N LEU A 21 -18.10 -3.62 4.52
CA LEU A 21 -17.32 -4.42 3.58
C LEU A 21 -16.92 -5.76 4.22
N GLN A 22 -16.83 -6.81 3.39
CA GLN A 22 -16.39 -8.13 3.82
C GLN A 22 -15.08 -8.48 3.11
N PRO A 23 -13.97 -8.67 3.86
CA PRO A 23 -12.71 -9.07 3.24
C PRO A 23 -12.77 -10.49 2.71
N LEU A 24 -11.99 -10.73 1.65
CA LEU A 24 -11.73 -12.05 1.08
C LEU A 24 -10.21 -12.21 0.91
N CYS A 25 -9.72 -13.44 0.92
CA CYS A 25 -8.31 -13.75 0.73
C CYS A 25 -8.16 -14.73 -0.43
N HIS A 26 -7.13 -14.54 -1.27
CA HIS A 26 -6.81 -15.47 -2.35
C HIS A 26 -6.62 -16.90 -1.82
N PRO A 27 -7.17 -17.94 -2.47
CA PRO A 27 -7.14 -19.32 -1.96
C PRO A 27 -5.72 -19.88 -1.85
N ARG A 28 -4.81 -19.44 -2.71
CA ARG A 28 -3.40 -19.89 -2.72
C ARG A 28 -2.46 -19.11 -1.78
N VAL A 29 -3.00 -18.35 -0.82
CA VAL A 29 -2.21 -17.43 0.03
C VAL A 29 -1.02 -18.11 0.71
N ASP A 30 -1.18 -19.32 1.23
CA ASP A 30 -0.11 -20.01 1.96
C ASP A 30 1.04 -20.44 1.02
N GLU A 31 0.69 -20.95 -0.17
CA GLU A 31 1.65 -21.40 -1.17
C GLU A 31 2.47 -20.21 -1.72
N VAL A 32 1.77 -19.15 -2.15
CA VAL A 32 2.43 -17.98 -2.75
C VAL A 32 3.23 -17.20 -1.72
N THR A 33 2.77 -17.14 -0.45
CA THR A 33 3.56 -16.52 0.63
C THR A 33 4.86 -17.26 0.83
N LYS A 34 4.84 -18.59 0.89
CA LYS A 34 6.06 -19.39 1.05
C LYS A 34 7.02 -19.21 -0.13
N GLU A 35 6.50 -19.18 -1.35
CA GLU A 35 7.30 -18.99 -2.58
C GLU A 35 7.97 -17.61 -2.59
N VAL A 36 7.19 -16.55 -2.40
CA VAL A 36 7.67 -15.17 -2.53
C VAL A 36 8.56 -14.80 -1.35
N ASP A 37 8.16 -15.13 -0.12
CA ASP A 37 9.01 -14.87 1.05
C ASP A 37 10.33 -15.64 0.94
N GLY A 38 10.30 -16.90 0.48
CA GLY A 38 11.49 -17.69 0.22
C GLY A 38 12.44 -17.02 -0.78
N TYR A 39 11.91 -16.52 -1.89
CA TYR A 39 12.68 -15.79 -2.89
C TYR A 39 13.36 -14.54 -2.30
N PHE A 40 12.63 -13.68 -1.58
CA PHE A 40 13.23 -12.49 -0.98
C PHE A 40 14.22 -12.85 0.13
N LEU A 41 13.96 -13.89 0.93
CA LEU A 41 14.90 -14.35 1.97
C LEU A 41 16.22 -14.89 1.41
N GLU A 42 16.24 -15.33 0.16
CA GLU A 42 17.41 -15.77 -0.58
C GLU A 42 18.13 -14.62 -1.28
N HIS A 43 17.38 -13.75 -1.97
CA HIS A 43 17.95 -12.75 -2.88
C HIS A 43 18.12 -11.36 -2.26
N TRP A 44 17.24 -10.94 -1.35
CA TRP A 44 17.30 -9.62 -0.73
C TRP A 44 18.38 -9.55 0.37
N LYS A 45 19.15 -8.46 0.37
CA LYS A 45 20.22 -8.24 1.35
C LYS A 45 19.66 -7.68 2.66
N PHE A 46 19.09 -8.56 3.49
CA PHE A 46 18.70 -8.20 4.85
C PHE A 46 19.93 -7.93 5.73
N PRO A 47 19.91 -6.90 6.60
CA PRO A 47 21.05 -6.53 7.41
C PRO A 47 21.38 -7.55 8.52
N ASN A 48 20.40 -8.34 8.96
CA ASN A 48 20.54 -9.36 9.99
C ASN A 48 19.31 -10.28 10.07
N GLU A 49 19.40 -11.35 10.86
CA GLU A 49 18.31 -12.32 11.07
C GLU A 49 17.07 -11.72 11.73
N LYS A 50 17.21 -10.67 12.56
CA LYS A 50 16.05 -9.95 13.14
C LYS A 50 15.23 -9.27 12.03
N ALA A 51 15.89 -8.66 11.04
CA ALA A 51 15.22 -8.06 9.89
C ALA A 51 14.53 -9.12 9.01
N ARG A 52 15.15 -10.29 8.81
CA ARG A 52 14.53 -11.43 8.09
C ARG A 52 13.25 -11.91 8.77
N LYS A 53 13.26 -12.04 10.10
CA LYS A 53 12.06 -12.40 10.88
C LYS A 53 10.99 -11.31 10.81
N LYS A 54 11.37 -10.03 10.91
CA LYS A 54 10.43 -8.89 10.77
C LYS A 54 9.77 -8.86 9.39
N PHE A 55 10.53 -9.17 8.33
CA PHE A 55 10.03 -9.28 6.96
C PHE A 55 8.93 -10.34 6.85
N VAL A 56 9.19 -11.57 7.32
CA VAL A 56 8.18 -12.66 7.30
C VAL A 56 6.96 -12.28 8.15
N ALA A 57 7.19 -11.71 9.34
CA ALA A 57 6.12 -11.30 10.25
C ALA A 57 5.22 -10.18 9.69
N ALA A 58 5.72 -9.37 8.75
CA ALA A 58 4.92 -8.34 8.07
C ALA A 58 3.85 -8.97 7.15
N GLY A 59 4.13 -10.13 6.55
CA GLY A 59 3.20 -10.84 5.68
C GLY A 59 2.83 -10.05 4.42
N PHE A 60 3.81 -9.61 3.63
CA PHE A 60 3.58 -8.80 2.43
C PHE A 60 2.80 -9.55 1.33
N SER A 61 3.05 -10.85 1.16
CA SER A 61 2.25 -11.68 0.26
C SER A 61 0.80 -11.82 0.74
N ARG A 62 0.58 -11.87 2.06
CA ARG A 62 -0.76 -11.93 2.66
C ARG A 62 -1.58 -10.68 2.38
N VAL A 63 -1.01 -9.47 2.52
CA VAL A 63 -1.76 -8.24 2.17
C VAL A 63 -2.11 -8.23 0.68
N THR A 64 -1.21 -8.70 -0.17
CA THR A 64 -1.46 -8.78 -1.62
C THR A 64 -2.61 -9.73 -1.95
N CYS A 65 -2.66 -10.90 -1.29
CA CYS A 65 -3.76 -11.86 -1.43
C CYS A 65 -5.10 -11.35 -0.87
N LEU A 66 -5.06 -10.42 0.09
CA LEU A 66 -6.25 -9.73 0.60
C LEU A 66 -6.68 -8.57 -0.32
N TYR A 67 -5.73 -7.91 -0.97
CA TYR A 67 -5.99 -6.87 -1.98
C TYR A 67 -6.63 -7.47 -3.24
N PHE A 68 -6.10 -8.60 -3.73
CA PHE A 68 -6.48 -9.21 -5.01
C PHE A 68 -6.99 -10.65 -4.83
N PRO A 69 -8.05 -10.87 -4.05
CA PRO A 69 -8.50 -12.23 -3.71
C PRO A 69 -9.10 -13.00 -4.90
N LYS A 70 -9.43 -12.29 -5.98
CA LYS A 70 -9.92 -12.85 -7.25
C LYS A 70 -8.89 -12.81 -8.38
N ALA A 71 -7.61 -12.58 -8.06
CA ALA A 71 -6.53 -12.74 -9.02
C ALA A 71 -6.54 -14.16 -9.61
N LEU A 72 -5.99 -14.31 -10.81
CA LEU A 72 -5.73 -15.60 -11.40
C LEU A 72 -4.62 -16.31 -10.62
N ASP A 73 -4.76 -17.63 -10.46
CA ASP A 73 -3.83 -18.46 -9.68
C ASP A 73 -2.39 -18.39 -10.21
N ASP A 74 -2.21 -18.19 -11.51
CA ASP A 74 -0.93 -18.07 -12.21
C ASP A 74 -0.43 -16.63 -12.34
N ARG A 75 -1.15 -15.64 -11.81
CA ARG A 75 -0.74 -14.23 -11.81
C ARG A 75 -0.52 -13.62 -10.43
N ILE A 76 -1.14 -14.16 -9.38
CA ILE A 76 -1.07 -13.60 -8.02
C ILE A 76 0.38 -13.45 -7.51
N HIS A 77 1.29 -14.36 -7.87
CA HIS A 77 2.67 -14.31 -7.42
C HIS A 77 3.45 -13.10 -7.97
N PHE A 78 3.12 -12.60 -9.17
CA PHE A 78 3.73 -11.36 -9.70
C PHE A 78 3.34 -10.15 -8.85
N ALA A 79 2.06 -10.05 -8.50
CA ALA A 79 1.57 -8.98 -7.63
C ALA A 79 2.22 -9.06 -6.25
N CYS A 80 2.33 -10.25 -5.66
CA CYS A 80 3.00 -10.45 -4.38
C CYS A 80 4.47 -9.99 -4.45
N ARG A 81 5.20 -10.34 -5.51
CA ARG A 81 6.60 -9.93 -5.70
C ARG A 81 6.74 -8.43 -5.84
N LEU A 82 5.89 -7.79 -6.65
CA LEU A 82 5.93 -6.34 -6.88
C LEU A 82 5.64 -5.57 -5.60
N LEU A 83 4.55 -5.87 -4.89
CA LEU A 83 4.23 -5.16 -3.65
C LEU A 83 5.29 -5.43 -2.56
N THR A 84 5.85 -6.63 -2.51
CA THR A 84 6.92 -6.95 -1.54
C THR A 84 8.17 -6.12 -1.77
N VAL A 85 8.67 -6.00 -3.01
CA VAL A 85 9.85 -5.15 -3.27
C VAL A 85 9.56 -3.68 -3.04
N LEU A 86 8.35 -3.20 -3.35
CA LEU A 86 7.96 -1.81 -3.09
C LEU A 86 7.88 -1.51 -1.58
N PHE A 87 7.38 -2.43 -0.75
CA PHE A 87 7.43 -2.28 0.72
C PHE A 87 8.86 -2.27 1.27
N LEU A 88 9.74 -3.09 0.72
CA LEU A 88 11.16 -3.12 1.13
C LEU A 88 11.88 -1.82 0.74
N ILE A 89 11.58 -1.26 -0.43
CA ILE A 89 12.10 0.04 -0.86
C ILE A 89 11.54 1.16 0.02
N ASP A 90 10.23 1.16 0.30
CA ASP A 90 9.57 2.13 1.19
C ASP A 90 10.28 2.24 2.55
N ASP A 91 10.59 1.10 3.19
CA ASP A 91 11.34 1.09 4.46
C ASP A 91 12.77 1.63 4.33
N LEU A 92 13.43 1.45 3.17
CA LEU A 92 14.78 1.99 2.93
C LEU A 92 14.76 3.52 2.76
N LEU A 93 13.73 4.06 2.10
CA LEU A 93 13.60 5.49 1.83
C LEU A 93 13.44 6.30 3.13
N GLU A 94 12.87 5.73 4.19
CA GLU A 94 12.78 6.36 5.51
C GLU A 94 14.17 6.76 6.07
N SER A 95 15.22 6.05 5.68
CA SER A 95 16.60 6.29 6.12
C SER A 95 17.41 7.19 5.18
N MET A 96 16.77 7.79 4.17
CA MET A 96 17.42 8.63 3.15
C MET A 96 16.92 10.08 3.20
N SER A 97 17.73 11.00 2.69
CA SER A 97 17.22 12.33 2.27
C SER A 97 16.28 12.21 1.07
N PHE A 98 15.50 13.25 0.78
CA PHE A 98 14.65 13.26 -0.42
C PHE A 98 15.48 13.15 -1.69
N GLN A 99 16.66 13.78 -1.72
CA GLN A 99 17.55 13.73 -2.87
C GLN A 99 18.13 12.32 -3.09
N GLU A 100 18.58 11.66 -2.03
CA GLU A 100 19.09 10.28 -2.09
C GLU A 100 17.99 9.29 -2.48
N GLY A 101 16.81 9.41 -1.86
CA GLY A 101 15.66 8.58 -2.20
C GLY A 101 15.20 8.76 -3.65
N PHE A 102 15.16 10.00 -4.14
CA PHE A 102 14.84 10.30 -5.53
C PHE A 102 15.86 9.64 -6.48
N ALA A 103 17.16 9.80 -6.20
CA ALA A 103 18.22 9.18 -7.00
C ALA A 103 18.15 7.65 -6.98
N TYR A 104 17.82 7.06 -5.82
CA TYR A 104 17.62 5.62 -5.67
C TYR A 104 16.46 5.12 -6.55
N ASN A 105 15.30 5.78 -6.47
CA ASN A 105 14.12 5.42 -7.25
C ASN A 105 14.32 5.64 -8.75
N GLU A 106 14.85 6.78 -9.18
CA GLU A 106 15.09 7.07 -10.60
C GLU A 106 16.09 6.10 -11.24
N LYS A 107 17.04 5.53 -10.47
CA LYS A 107 17.92 4.47 -10.97
C LYS A 107 17.15 3.20 -11.34
N LEU A 108 16.09 2.87 -10.61
CA LEU A 108 15.31 1.65 -10.80
C LEU A 108 14.24 1.78 -11.90
N ILE A 109 13.85 3.00 -12.27
CA ILE A 109 12.85 3.26 -13.33
C ILE A 109 13.25 2.68 -14.69
N PRO A 110 14.43 3.02 -15.28
CA PRO A 110 14.82 2.47 -16.58
C PRO A 110 15.10 0.96 -16.53
N ILE A 111 15.51 0.44 -15.36
CA ILE A 111 15.65 -1.01 -15.14
C ILE A 111 14.27 -1.69 -15.18
N SER A 112 13.26 -1.07 -14.56
CA SER A 112 11.87 -1.56 -14.58
C SER A 112 11.30 -1.62 -16.01
N ARG A 113 11.62 -0.62 -16.85
CA ARG A 113 11.26 -0.63 -18.28
C ARG A 113 11.96 -1.74 -19.08
N GLY A 114 13.09 -2.24 -18.59
CA GLY A 114 13.98 -3.16 -19.32
C GLY A 114 14.96 -2.44 -20.25
N ASP A 115 15.01 -1.11 -20.21
CA ASP A 115 15.89 -0.28 -21.06
C ASP A 115 17.35 -0.34 -20.59
N VAL A 116 17.57 -0.64 -19.32
CA VAL A 116 18.89 -0.74 -18.67
C VAL A 116 19.01 -2.10 -17.98
N LEU A 117 20.12 -2.79 -18.23
CA LEU A 117 20.43 -4.05 -17.55
C LEU A 117 20.81 -3.79 -16.08
N PRO A 118 20.40 -4.67 -15.15
CA PRO A 118 20.72 -4.52 -13.74
C PRO A 118 22.18 -4.86 -13.46
N ASP A 119 22.78 -4.24 -12.46
CA ASP A 119 23.97 -4.79 -11.83
C ASP A 119 23.57 -6.05 -11.04
N ARG A 120 24.01 -7.22 -11.51
CA ARG A 120 23.71 -8.52 -10.88
C ARG A 120 24.34 -8.69 -9.49
N SER A 121 25.24 -7.79 -9.07
CA SER A 121 25.75 -7.74 -7.70
C SER A 121 24.87 -6.91 -6.75
N VAL A 122 23.88 -6.17 -7.27
CA VAL A 122 22.96 -5.30 -6.51
C VAL A 122 21.56 -5.92 -6.48
N PRO A 123 21.13 -6.52 -5.36
CA PRO A 123 19.84 -7.23 -5.24
C PRO A 123 18.61 -6.51 -5.77
N VAL A 124 18.39 -5.27 -5.36
CA VAL A 124 17.19 -4.52 -5.78
C VAL A 124 17.12 -4.36 -7.30
N GLU A 125 18.25 -4.19 -7.98
CA GLU A 125 18.28 -3.97 -9.43
C GLU A 125 17.84 -5.23 -10.18
N TYR A 126 18.45 -6.38 -9.86
CA TYR A 126 18.12 -7.61 -10.58
C TYR A 126 16.75 -8.17 -10.20
N ILE A 127 16.31 -8.00 -8.94
CA ILE A 127 14.96 -8.38 -8.51
C ILE A 127 13.91 -7.59 -9.31
N ILE A 128 14.09 -6.27 -9.42
CA ILE A 128 13.18 -5.41 -10.20
C ILE A 128 13.21 -5.80 -11.68
N TYR A 129 14.40 -5.95 -12.28
CA TYR A 129 14.54 -6.32 -13.68
C TYR A 129 13.87 -7.65 -14.02
N ASP A 130 14.22 -8.72 -13.30
CA ASP A 130 13.72 -10.07 -13.57
C ASP A 130 12.20 -10.15 -13.34
N LEU A 131 11.68 -9.44 -12.32
CA LEU A 131 10.25 -9.34 -12.08
C LEU A 131 9.52 -8.73 -13.28
N TRP A 132 9.94 -7.54 -13.72
CA TRP A 132 9.27 -6.86 -14.82
C TRP A 132 9.41 -7.61 -16.15
N GLU A 133 10.56 -8.22 -16.43
CA GLU A 133 10.73 -9.10 -17.59
C GLU A 133 9.75 -10.28 -17.54
N SER A 134 9.62 -10.93 -16.37
CA SER A 134 8.71 -12.07 -16.22
C SER A 134 7.22 -11.68 -16.34
N MET A 135 6.84 -10.50 -15.84
CA MET A 135 5.49 -9.96 -16.01
C MET A 135 5.21 -9.66 -17.49
N ARG A 136 6.14 -9.02 -18.20
CA ARG A 136 6.01 -8.75 -19.64
C ARG A 136 5.96 -10.03 -20.48
N ALA A 137 6.72 -11.05 -20.09
CA ALA A 137 6.70 -12.35 -20.75
C ALA A 137 5.36 -13.07 -20.56
N HIS A 138 4.67 -12.84 -19.43
CA HIS A 138 3.35 -13.41 -19.15
C HIS A 138 2.22 -12.64 -19.85
N ASP A 139 2.23 -11.31 -19.75
CA ASP A 139 1.25 -10.42 -20.39
C ASP A 139 1.86 -9.02 -20.57
N ARG A 140 2.37 -8.76 -21.77
CA ARG A 140 3.12 -7.54 -22.06
C ARG A 140 2.26 -6.29 -21.94
N GLU A 141 1.07 -6.31 -22.53
CA GLU A 141 0.21 -5.12 -22.59
C GLU A 141 -0.23 -4.70 -21.19
N MET A 142 -0.73 -5.65 -20.39
CA MET A 142 -1.16 -5.34 -19.03
C MET A 142 0.01 -5.05 -18.10
N ALA A 143 1.20 -5.64 -18.30
CA ALA A 143 2.38 -5.33 -17.51
C ALA A 143 2.89 -3.91 -17.79
N ASP A 144 2.98 -3.52 -19.06
CA ASP A 144 3.44 -2.17 -19.46
C ASP A 144 2.49 -1.08 -18.91
N ASP A 145 1.19 -1.38 -18.78
CA ASP A 145 0.15 -0.54 -18.16
C ASP A 145 0.40 -0.20 -16.68
N ILE A 146 1.27 -0.94 -15.98
CA ILE A 146 1.57 -0.74 -14.54
C ILE A 146 2.82 0.14 -14.34
N LEU A 147 3.66 0.31 -15.36
CA LEU A 147 4.96 1.00 -15.25
C LEU A 147 4.80 2.46 -14.79
N GLU A 148 4.06 3.27 -15.53
CA GLU A 148 3.87 4.70 -15.21
C GLU A 148 3.16 4.91 -13.86
N PRO A 149 2.11 4.15 -13.49
CA PRO A 149 1.55 4.17 -12.14
C PRO A 149 2.56 3.88 -11.03
N VAL A 150 3.49 2.94 -11.24
CA VAL A 150 4.57 2.64 -10.28
C VAL A 150 5.56 3.81 -10.20
N PHE A 151 5.92 4.41 -11.33
CA PHE A 151 6.86 5.55 -11.35
C PHE A 151 6.27 6.79 -10.69
N LEU A 152 4.97 7.04 -10.88
CA LEU A 152 4.25 8.10 -10.20
C LEU A 152 4.30 7.92 -8.67
N PHE A 153 4.05 6.70 -8.20
CA PHE A 153 4.16 6.33 -6.79
C PHE A 153 5.59 6.54 -6.25
N MET A 154 6.60 5.99 -6.94
CA MET A 154 8.00 6.09 -6.51
C MET A 154 8.49 7.54 -6.42
N ARG A 155 8.04 8.41 -7.33
CA ARG A 155 8.37 9.84 -7.28
C ARG A 155 7.67 10.54 -6.12
N ALA A 156 6.41 10.22 -5.87
CA ALA A 156 5.61 10.80 -4.77
C ALA A 156 6.25 10.56 -3.39
N GLN A 157 6.86 9.38 -3.16
CA GLN A 157 7.54 9.03 -1.91
C GLN A 157 8.67 9.99 -1.50
N THR A 158 9.20 10.76 -2.46
CA THR A 158 10.35 11.65 -2.27
C THR A 158 10.03 13.13 -2.57
N GLU A 159 8.75 13.46 -2.78
CA GLU A 159 8.32 14.83 -3.02
C GLU A 159 8.57 15.70 -1.77
N GLN A 160 9.20 16.86 -1.97
CA GLN A 160 9.44 17.85 -0.89
C GLN A 160 8.15 18.36 -0.23
N THR A 161 6.99 18.17 -0.88
CA THR A 161 5.69 18.53 -0.30
C THR A 161 5.41 17.79 1.00
N ARG A 162 6.03 16.62 1.23
CA ARG A 162 5.94 15.83 2.47
C ARG A 162 6.37 16.59 3.71
N SER A 163 7.31 17.52 3.59
CA SER A 163 7.81 18.35 4.70
C SER A 163 7.14 19.70 4.82
N ARG A 164 6.15 20.00 3.97
CA ARG A 164 5.40 21.26 4.02
C ARG A 164 4.10 21.05 4.82
N PRO A 165 3.64 22.07 5.56
CA PRO A 165 2.31 22.02 6.15
C PRO A 165 1.25 21.80 5.07
N MET A 166 0.39 20.81 5.25
CA MET A 166 -0.75 20.51 4.37
C MET A 166 -2.02 20.44 5.21
N GLY A 167 -3.12 20.97 4.67
CA GLY A 167 -4.44 20.69 5.23
C GLY A 167 -4.95 19.30 4.83
N LEU A 168 -5.98 18.78 5.51
CA LEU A 168 -6.46 17.40 5.26
C LEU A 168 -6.85 17.14 3.79
N GLY A 169 -7.48 18.12 3.13
CA GLY A 169 -7.89 17.99 1.72
C GLY A 169 -6.70 17.93 0.75
N GLU A 170 -5.68 18.75 0.97
CA GLU A 170 -4.44 18.76 0.19
C GLU A 170 -3.64 17.47 0.40
N TYR A 171 -3.54 17.04 1.66
CA TYR A 171 -2.91 15.77 2.02
C TYR A 171 -3.56 14.59 1.29
N LEU A 172 -4.90 14.48 1.29
CA LEU A 172 -5.58 13.38 0.61
C LEU A 172 -5.37 13.39 -0.92
N ALA A 173 -5.18 14.56 -1.53
CA ALA A 173 -4.87 14.67 -2.95
C ALA A 173 -3.42 14.26 -3.28
N TYR A 174 -2.47 14.62 -2.42
CA TYR A 174 -1.09 14.15 -2.50
C TYR A 174 -0.99 12.63 -2.26
N ARG A 175 -1.63 12.16 -1.18
CA ARG A 175 -1.54 10.78 -0.68
C ARG A 175 -2.14 9.77 -1.65
N GLU A 176 -2.98 10.19 -2.61
CA GLU A 176 -3.44 9.33 -3.69
C GLU A 176 -2.30 8.77 -4.56
N ARG A 177 -1.25 9.60 -4.81
CA ARG A 177 -0.05 9.15 -5.52
C ARG A 177 0.87 8.34 -4.60
N ASP A 178 1.08 8.84 -3.39
CA ASP A 178 2.02 8.27 -2.41
C ASP A 178 1.54 6.95 -1.79
N VAL A 179 0.23 6.69 -1.74
CA VAL A 179 -0.32 5.37 -1.39
C VAL A 179 -0.29 4.39 -2.57
N GLY A 180 -0.06 4.90 -3.78
CA GLY A 180 0.01 4.08 -4.99
C GLY A 180 -1.35 3.62 -5.52
N LYS A 181 -2.40 4.44 -5.44
CA LYS A 181 -3.75 4.02 -5.86
C LYS A 181 -3.83 3.58 -7.33
N GLU A 182 -3.17 4.31 -8.23
CA GLU A 182 -3.12 3.96 -9.66
C GLU A 182 -2.35 2.65 -9.88
N LEU A 183 -1.25 2.46 -9.15
CA LEU A 183 -0.46 1.22 -9.11
C LEU A 183 -1.34 0.03 -8.68
N LEU A 184 -2.08 0.15 -7.58
CA LEU A 184 -2.92 -0.93 -7.06
C LEU A 184 -4.09 -1.24 -8.00
N ALA A 185 -4.62 -0.25 -8.70
CA ALA A 185 -5.66 -0.43 -9.71
C ALA A 185 -5.13 -1.18 -10.94
N ALA A 186 -3.99 -0.75 -11.49
CA ALA A 186 -3.37 -1.38 -12.65
C ALA A 186 -2.92 -2.82 -12.32
N LEU A 187 -2.30 -3.01 -11.15
CA LEU A 187 -1.86 -4.33 -10.69
C LEU A 187 -3.02 -5.29 -10.45
N MET A 188 -4.13 -4.81 -9.88
CA MET A 188 -5.36 -5.60 -9.76
C MET A 188 -5.88 -6.05 -11.13
N ARG A 189 -5.92 -5.13 -12.11
CA ARG A 189 -6.34 -5.47 -13.48
C ARG A 189 -5.44 -6.55 -14.07
N PHE A 190 -4.13 -6.38 -14.01
CA PHE A 190 -3.16 -7.38 -14.48
C PHE A 190 -3.38 -8.73 -13.79
N ALA A 191 -3.47 -8.75 -12.46
CA ALA A 191 -3.60 -9.98 -11.69
C ALA A 191 -4.91 -10.73 -11.98
N MET A 192 -5.98 -10.01 -12.35
CA MET A 192 -7.28 -10.59 -12.69
C MET A 192 -7.48 -10.82 -14.21
N ALA A 193 -6.50 -10.47 -15.05
CA ALA A 193 -6.66 -10.34 -16.50
C ALA A 193 -7.90 -9.51 -16.88
N LEU A 194 -8.15 -8.42 -16.14
CA LEU A 194 -9.31 -7.57 -16.28
C LEU A 194 -9.00 -6.37 -17.19
N GLU A 195 -9.20 -6.58 -18.49
CA GLU A 195 -9.09 -5.52 -19.49
C GLU A 195 -10.27 -4.54 -19.40
N LEU A 196 -9.95 -3.25 -19.33
CA LEU A 196 -10.96 -2.18 -19.32
C LEU A 196 -10.50 -1.08 -20.27
N PRO A 197 -11.34 -0.66 -21.23
CA PRO A 197 -11.00 0.46 -22.11
C PRO A 197 -10.89 1.76 -21.31
N ALA A 198 -10.06 2.69 -21.79
CA ALA A 198 -9.86 4.00 -21.15
C ALA A 198 -11.16 4.77 -20.91
N SER A 199 -12.18 4.57 -21.76
CA SER A 199 -13.51 5.16 -21.61
C SER A 199 -14.26 4.63 -20.38
N GLU A 200 -14.07 3.37 -20.00
CA GLU A 200 -14.62 2.78 -18.78
C GLU A 200 -13.87 3.24 -17.54
N LEU A 201 -12.53 3.21 -17.56
CA LEU A 201 -11.69 3.71 -16.47
C LEU A 201 -12.01 5.19 -16.15
N LYS A 202 -12.29 6.00 -17.18
CA LYS A 202 -12.71 7.41 -16.99
C LYS A 202 -14.01 7.54 -16.21
N ARG A 203 -14.95 6.59 -16.32
CA ARG A 203 -16.26 6.63 -15.62
C ARG A 203 -16.12 6.36 -14.12
N VAL A 204 -15.09 5.62 -13.72
CA VAL A 204 -14.89 5.20 -12.33
C VAL A 204 -13.86 6.03 -11.55
N ARG A 205 -13.30 7.10 -12.15
CA ARG A 205 -12.35 7.99 -11.46
C ARG A 205 -12.84 8.52 -10.12
N GLU A 206 -14.13 8.86 -10.00
CA GLU A 206 -14.70 9.31 -8.72
C GLU A 206 -14.72 8.17 -7.68
N ILE A 207 -14.94 6.93 -8.12
CA ILE A 207 -14.90 5.74 -7.27
C ILE A 207 -13.46 5.44 -6.85
N ASP A 208 -12.50 5.56 -7.76
CA ASP A 208 -11.07 5.40 -7.48
C ASP A 208 -10.58 6.41 -6.45
N ALA A 209 -10.87 7.69 -6.65
CA ALA A 209 -10.47 8.75 -5.73
C ALA A 209 -11.14 8.60 -4.34
N ASN A 210 -12.33 8.01 -4.26
CA ASN A 210 -12.97 7.68 -2.98
C ASN A 210 -12.29 6.47 -2.30
N CYS A 211 -12.01 5.42 -3.06
CA CYS A 211 -11.27 4.24 -2.60
C CYS A 211 -9.87 4.62 -2.08
N SER A 212 -9.18 5.50 -2.80
CA SER A 212 -7.88 6.05 -2.41
C SER A 212 -7.88 6.62 -0.99
N LYS A 213 -8.83 7.51 -0.70
CA LYS A 213 -8.97 8.13 0.64
C LYS A 213 -9.14 7.09 1.74
N HIS A 214 -9.97 6.06 1.50
CA HIS A 214 -10.18 4.98 2.47
C HIS A 214 -8.89 4.20 2.72
N ILE A 215 -8.22 3.72 1.67
CA ILE A 215 -6.98 2.94 1.81
C ILE A 215 -5.90 3.76 2.52
N SER A 216 -5.69 5.01 2.11
CA SER A 216 -4.72 5.92 2.71
C SER A 216 -4.98 6.11 4.21
N VAL A 217 -6.21 6.46 4.59
CA VAL A 217 -6.50 6.81 5.99
C VAL A 217 -6.54 5.57 6.89
N ILE A 218 -7.03 4.43 6.39
CA ILE A 218 -6.91 3.16 7.14
C ILE A 218 -5.45 2.81 7.38
N ASN A 219 -4.59 2.99 6.37
CA ASN A 219 -3.15 2.80 6.53
C ASN A 219 -2.60 3.71 7.61
N ASP A 220 -2.80 5.02 7.46
CA ASP A 220 -2.34 6.07 8.39
C ASP A 220 -2.76 5.79 9.85
N ILE A 221 -4.00 5.33 10.08
CA ILE A 221 -4.50 5.03 11.43
C ILE A 221 -3.68 3.92 12.09
N TYR A 222 -3.41 2.84 11.35
CA TYR A 222 -2.73 1.66 11.89
C TYR A 222 -1.21 1.79 11.86
N SER A 223 -0.65 2.48 10.86
CA SER A 223 0.80 2.71 10.72
C SER A 223 1.33 3.84 11.61
N TYR A 224 0.46 4.67 12.18
CA TYR A 224 0.84 5.90 12.91
C TYR A 224 1.97 5.69 13.92
N GLU A 225 1.92 4.66 14.77
CA GLU A 225 2.97 4.45 15.78
C GLU A 225 4.31 4.06 15.15
N LYS A 226 4.29 3.30 14.05
CA LYS A 226 5.49 2.97 13.26
C LYS A 226 6.10 4.24 12.69
N GLU A 227 5.28 5.06 12.05
CA GLU A 227 5.72 6.30 11.38
C GLU A 227 6.16 7.37 12.38
N LEU A 228 5.49 7.47 13.54
CA LEU A 228 5.91 8.36 14.61
C LEU A 228 7.30 7.97 15.13
N HIS A 229 7.55 6.68 15.34
CA HIS A 229 8.88 6.21 15.73
C HIS A 229 9.93 6.47 14.64
N ALA A 230 9.59 6.22 13.37
CA ALA A 230 10.48 6.53 12.24
C ALA A 230 10.83 8.03 12.20
N SER A 231 9.87 8.92 12.43
CA SER A 231 10.11 10.37 12.47
C SER A 231 11.05 10.85 13.59
N GLN A 232 11.24 10.01 14.62
CA GLN A 232 12.12 10.29 15.75
C GLN A 232 13.51 9.65 15.60
N THR A 233 13.65 8.63 14.75
CA THR A 233 14.84 7.76 14.72
C THR A 233 15.51 7.62 13.35
N ALA A 234 14.75 7.83 12.27
CA ALA A 234 15.23 7.72 10.88
C ALA A 234 15.73 9.08 10.37
N HIS A 235 15.95 9.19 9.05
CA HIS A 235 16.41 10.45 8.45
C HIS A 235 15.31 11.52 8.56
N SER A 236 15.67 12.76 8.86
CA SER A 236 14.71 13.85 9.13
C SER A 236 13.79 14.19 7.95
N GLU A 237 14.23 13.89 6.73
CA GLU A 237 13.45 14.09 5.50
C GLU A 237 12.65 12.83 5.14
N GLY A 238 13.31 11.70 4.84
CA GLY A 238 12.62 10.46 4.46
C GLY A 238 11.69 9.90 5.53
N GLY A 239 12.04 10.04 6.81
CA GLY A 239 11.24 9.64 7.96
C GLY A 239 10.21 10.67 8.42
N VAL A 240 10.01 11.79 7.70
CA VAL A 240 9.09 12.85 8.12
C VAL A 240 7.67 12.32 8.38
N LEU A 241 7.06 12.76 9.49
CA LEU A 241 5.70 12.36 9.86
C LEU A 241 4.66 13.07 8.98
N CYS A 242 4.27 12.44 7.88
CA CYS A 242 3.30 12.95 6.92
C CYS A 242 2.07 12.03 6.86
N THR A 243 1.09 12.27 7.74
CA THR A 243 -0.05 11.36 7.96
C THR A 243 -1.32 12.12 8.34
N SER A 244 -2.49 11.64 7.88
CA SER A 244 -3.79 12.26 8.20
C SER A 244 -4.08 12.31 9.70
N VAL A 245 -3.55 11.37 10.48
CA VAL A 245 -3.70 11.34 11.94
C VAL A 245 -3.06 12.58 12.56
N HIS A 246 -1.84 12.93 12.14
CA HIS A 246 -1.11 14.08 12.66
C HIS A 246 -1.77 15.39 12.21
N ILE A 247 -2.14 15.48 10.93
CA ILE A 247 -2.78 16.67 10.36
C ILE A 247 -4.10 16.97 11.07
N LEU A 248 -4.99 15.98 11.19
CA LEU A 248 -6.28 16.20 11.85
C LEU A 248 -6.12 16.50 13.35
N ALA A 249 -5.16 15.85 14.02
CA ALA A 249 -4.86 16.14 15.42
C ALA A 249 -4.45 17.60 15.63
N GLN A 250 -3.63 18.16 14.73
CA GLN A 250 -3.20 19.56 14.78
C GLN A 250 -4.33 20.53 14.41
N GLU A 251 -5.07 20.27 13.33
CA GLU A 251 -6.15 21.16 12.87
C GLU A 251 -7.31 21.24 13.88
N ALA A 252 -7.62 20.13 14.56
CA ALA A 252 -8.75 20.03 15.49
C ALA A 252 -8.36 20.18 16.97
N ASP A 253 -7.07 20.36 17.28
CA ASP A 253 -6.52 20.46 18.64
C ASP A 253 -6.92 19.27 19.55
N PHE A 254 -6.79 18.05 19.03
CA PHE A 254 -7.04 16.82 19.80
C PHE A 254 -5.86 15.84 19.75
N PRO A 255 -5.71 14.94 20.73
CA PRO A 255 -4.68 13.90 20.69
C PRO A 255 -4.80 12.99 19.46
N ALA A 256 -3.68 12.40 19.00
CA ALA A 256 -3.64 11.48 17.86
C ALA A 256 -4.66 10.33 17.98
N GLU A 257 -4.86 9.77 19.18
CA GLU A 257 -5.87 8.73 19.43
C GLU A 257 -7.31 9.20 19.17
N ALA A 258 -7.61 10.47 19.43
CA ALA A 258 -8.91 11.05 19.10
C ALA A 258 -9.05 11.26 17.59
N ALA A 259 -8.01 11.75 16.92
CA ALA A 259 -7.97 11.87 15.46
C ALA A 259 -8.20 10.51 14.77
N LYS A 260 -7.54 9.43 15.24
CA LYS A 260 -7.76 8.06 14.73
C LYS A 260 -9.24 7.64 14.81
N ARG A 261 -9.93 7.93 15.91
CA ARG A 261 -11.37 7.61 16.06
C ARG A 261 -12.23 8.39 15.06
N VAL A 262 -11.97 9.69 14.88
CA VAL A 262 -12.70 10.52 13.92
C VAL A 262 -12.46 10.03 12.48
N LEU A 263 -11.20 9.79 12.12
CA LEU A 263 -10.81 9.28 10.80
C LEU A 263 -11.43 7.91 10.50
N PHE A 264 -11.57 7.05 11.50
CA PHE A 264 -12.27 5.77 11.33
C PHE A 264 -13.73 5.95 10.92
N PHE A 265 -14.45 6.89 11.53
CA PHE A 265 -15.82 7.21 11.10
C PHE A 265 -15.86 7.82 9.70
N MET A 266 -14.88 8.66 9.33
CA MET A 266 -14.74 9.16 7.95
C MET A 266 -14.54 8.03 6.95
N CYS A 267 -13.75 7.00 7.29
CA CYS A 267 -13.59 5.81 6.45
C CYS A 267 -14.92 5.10 6.21
N ARG A 268 -15.78 4.97 7.23
CA ARG A 268 -17.13 4.40 7.05
C ARG A 268 -18.01 5.26 6.15
N GLU A 269 -17.86 6.58 6.17
CA GLU A 269 -18.56 7.43 5.19
C GLU A 269 -18.06 7.22 3.76
N TRP A 270 -16.76 6.98 3.56
CA TRP A 270 -16.24 6.62 2.24
C TRP A 270 -16.73 5.24 1.76
N GLU A 271 -16.95 4.26 2.64
CA GLU A 271 -17.60 3.00 2.28
C GLU A 271 -19.05 3.21 1.82
N ARG A 272 -19.82 4.05 2.53
CA ARG A 272 -21.18 4.40 2.12
C ARG A 272 -21.20 5.15 0.80
N ARG A 273 -20.28 6.10 0.61
CA ARG A 273 -20.10 6.82 -0.65
C ARG A 273 -19.72 5.89 -1.80
N HIS A 274 -18.84 4.91 -1.58
CA HIS A 274 -18.50 3.90 -2.57
C HIS A 274 -19.76 3.18 -3.07
N ARG A 275 -20.57 2.64 -2.15
CA ARG A 275 -21.84 1.98 -2.50
C ARG A 275 -22.82 2.89 -3.22
N LEU A 276 -22.89 4.18 -2.86
CA LEU A 276 -23.72 5.15 -3.54
C LEU A 276 -23.26 5.37 -4.99
N LEU A 277 -21.96 5.54 -5.20
CA LEU A 277 -21.38 5.75 -6.53
C LEU A 277 -21.55 4.52 -7.43
N VAL A 278 -21.35 3.31 -6.89
CA VAL A 278 -21.60 2.05 -7.62
C VAL A 278 -23.08 1.90 -7.99
N LYS A 279 -24.00 2.22 -7.07
CA LYS A 279 -25.44 2.24 -7.36
C LYS A 279 -25.79 3.25 -8.45
N ARG A 280 -25.19 4.44 -8.43
CA ARG A 280 -25.39 5.47 -9.47
C ARG A 280 -24.90 4.98 -10.83
N LEU A 281 -23.69 4.42 -10.88
CA LEU A 281 -23.11 3.82 -12.10
C LEU A 281 -24.06 2.77 -12.72
N ARG A 282 -24.65 1.91 -11.88
CA ARG A 282 -25.63 0.91 -12.33
C ARG A 282 -26.94 1.52 -12.79
N ALA A 283 -27.48 2.50 -12.05
CA ALA A 283 -28.74 3.15 -12.38
C ALA A 283 -28.68 3.94 -13.70
N GLU A 284 -27.52 4.50 -14.03
CA GLU A 284 -27.25 5.19 -15.29
C GLU A 284 -26.98 4.23 -16.47
N GLY A 285 -27.00 2.91 -16.25
CA GLY A 285 -26.72 1.92 -17.28
C GLY A 285 -25.25 1.88 -17.73
N LEU A 286 -24.34 2.40 -16.90
CA LEU A 286 -22.91 2.51 -17.21
C LEU A 286 -22.06 1.36 -16.66
N GLU A 287 -22.61 0.53 -15.76
CA GLU A 287 -21.94 -0.63 -15.15
C GLU A 287 -21.89 -1.82 -16.14
N THR A 288 -20.78 -1.95 -16.87
CA THR A 288 -20.49 -3.13 -17.68
C THR A 288 -20.03 -4.31 -16.79
N PRO A 289 -19.99 -5.56 -17.30
CA PRO A 289 -19.47 -6.68 -16.53
C PRO A 289 -18.03 -6.48 -16.04
N GLY A 290 -17.18 -5.87 -16.86
CA GLY A 290 -15.80 -5.53 -16.48
C GLY A 290 -15.77 -4.49 -15.34
N LEU A 291 -16.54 -3.41 -15.47
CA LEU A 291 -16.64 -2.41 -14.39
C LEU A 291 -17.22 -2.98 -13.09
N ARG A 292 -18.17 -3.93 -13.18
CA ARG A 292 -18.68 -4.61 -11.99
C ARG A 292 -17.58 -5.37 -11.26
N ALA A 293 -16.76 -6.14 -11.98
CA ALA A 293 -15.62 -6.84 -11.40
C ALA A 293 -14.58 -5.87 -10.83
N TYR A 294 -14.34 -4.74 -11.51
CA TYR A 294 -13.40 -3.71 -11.06
C TYR A 294 -13.82 -3.06 -9.74
N VAL A 295 -15.07 -2.58 -9.64
CA VAL A 295 -15.54 -1.91 -8.41
C VAL A 295 -15.68 -2.86 -7.24
N GLU A 296 -16.04 -4.13 -7.48
CA GLU A 296 -15.98 -5.18 -6.46
C GLU A 296 -14.54 -5.45 -6.02
N GLY A 297 -13.60 -5.47 -6.96
CA GLY A 297 -12.16 -5.50 -6.68
C GLY A 297 -11.71 -4.38 -5.74
N LEU A 298 -12.18 -3.15 -5.95
CA LEU A 298 -11.90 -2.02 -5.05
C LEU A 298 -12.48 -2.22 -3.64
N GLU A 299 -13.65 -2.86 -3.49
CA GLU A 299 -14.18 -3.22 -2.16
C GLU A 299 -13.28 -4.22 -1.43
N TYR A 300 -12.72 -5.20 -2.16
CA TYR A 300 -11.71 -6.11 -1.60
C TYR A 300 -10.44 -5.38 -1.22
N GLN A 301 -9.99 -4.40 -2.01
CA GLN A 301 -8.81 -3.63 -1.63
C GLN A 301 -9.00 -2.88 -0.31
N MET A 302 -10.11 -2.16 -0.16
CA MET A 302 -10.43 -1.42 1.07
C MET A 302 -10.54 -2.34 2.28
N SER A 303 -11.29 -3.45 2.16
CA SER A 303 -11.53 -4.37 3.28
C SER A 303 -10.31 -5.24 3.62
N GLY A 304 -9.58 -5.69 2.60
CA GLY A 304 -8.33 -6.44 2.73
C GLY A 304 -7.23 -5.61 3.39
N ASN A 305 -7.09 -4.34 2.99
CA ASN A 305 -6.18 -3.38 3.61
C ASN A 305 -6.47 -3.23 5.11
N GLU A 306 -7.73 -3.02 5.49
CA GLU A 306 -8.11 -2.89 6.90
C GLU A 306 -7.83 -4.17 7.69
N LEU A 307 -8.18 -5.35 7.14
CA LEU A 307 -7.94 -6.62 7.82
C LEU A 307 -6.44 -6.87 8.04
N TRP A 308 -5.61 -6.63 7.02
CA TRP A 308 -4.17 -6.80 7.16
C TRP A 308 -3.58 -5.76 8.13
N SER A 309 -3.91 -4.47 7.96
CA SER A 309 -3.37 -3.39 8.78
C SER A 309 -3.67 -3.60 10.27
N ARG A 310 -4.86 -4.12 10.59
CA ARG A 310 -5.25 -4.47 11.95
C ARG A 310 -4.45 -5.66 12.54
N THR A 311 -3.95 -6.56 11.71
CA THR A 311 -3.42 -7.87 12.15
C THR A 311 -1.92 -8.06 11.91
N THR A 312 -1.28 -7.20 11.11
CA THR A 312 0.14 -7.33 10.79
C THR A 312 1.03 -6.97 11.99
N GLU A 313 2.10 -7.73 12.17
CA GLU A 313 3.14 -7.40 13.14
C GLU A 313 3.94 -6.15 12.74
N ARG A 314 3.88 -5.76 11.46
CA ARG A 314 4.50 -4.52 10.94
C ARG A 314 4.03 -3.27 11.68
N TYR A 315 2.77 -3.25 12.13
CA TYR A 315 2.15 -2.09 12.78
C TYR A 315 1.94 -2.28 14.28
N SER A 316 1.73 -3.52 14.74
CA SER A 316 1.49 -3.81 16.15
C SER A 316 2.77 -3.93 17.00
N PHE A 317 3.94 -4.14 16.38
CA PHE A 317 5.23 -4.20 17.07
C PHE A 317 6.16 -3.09 16.56
N VAL A 318 6.15 -1.95 17.26
CA VAL A 318 7.20 -0.94 17.12
C VAL A 318 8.33 -1.33 18.08
N ALA A 319 9.47 -1.73 17.55
CA ALA A 319 10.62 -2.08 18.38
C ALA A 319 11.18 -0.81 19.01
N GLY A 320 11.04 -0.69 20.34
CA GLY A 320 11.81 0.26 21.14
C GLY A 320 13.28 -0.14 21.27
#